data_AF-A0A1I7Z498-F1
#
_entry.id   AF-A0A1I7Z498-F1
#
_cell.length_a   1.000
_cell.length_b   1.000
_cell.length_c   1.000
_cell.angle_alpha   90.00
_cell.angle_beta   90.00
_cell.angle_gamma   90.00
#
_symmetry.space_group_name_H-M   'P 1'
#
loop_
_entity.id
_entity.type
_entity.pdbx_description
1 polymer ?
#
loop_
_entity_poly.entity_id
_entity_poly.type
_entity_poly.pdbx_seq_one_letter_code
_entity_poly.pdbx_strand_id
1 'polypeptide(L)'
;MRVIGQFNKGFIISRLGPDIFILDQHACDEKYNFERLQKSAKVQTQMLLKSVILPLCPITRQFRPQFLDIGALQEAHLRDNLNIFLRNGFDFVFFDNGLNVHTKDLLVSGLI
;
A
#
# COMPACT_ATOMS: atom_id res chain seq x y z
N MET A 1 -18.16 7.52 22.69
CA MET A 1 -16.92 7.35 23.48
C MET A 1 -16.33 8.73 23.75
N ARG A 2 -15.88 9.02 24.98
CA ARG A 2 -15.31 10.32 25.37
C ARG A 2 -13.82 10.16 25.65
N VAL A 3 -12.97 10.91 24.96
CA VAL A 3 -11.53 10.96 25.24
C VAL A 3 -11.31 11.67 26.59
N ILE A 4 -10.55 11.04 27.48
CA ILE A 4 -10.14 11.62 28.77
C ILE A 4 -8.77 12.28 28.63
N GLY A 5 -7.84 11.64 27.93
CA GLY A 5 -6.49 12.14 27.74
C GLY A 5 -5.60 11.15 27.00
N GLN A 6 -4.30 11.44 27.01
CA GLN A 6 -3.27 10.64 26.33
C GLN A 6 -2.24 10.17 27.36
N PHE A 7 -1.67 8.98 27.15
CA PHE A 7 -0.58 8.45 27.96
C PHE A 7 0.60 8.06 27.05
N ASN A 8 1.80 8.48 27.45
CA ASN A 8 3.07 8.10 26.83
C ASN A 8 3.16 8.32 25.29
N LYS A 9 2.38 9.26 24.74
CA LYS A 9 2.27 9.53 23.29
C LYS A 9 1.85 8.34 22.41
N GLY A 10 1.59 7.17 22.99
CA GLY A 10 1.20 5.94 22.27
C GLY A 10 -0.23 5.51 22.54
N PHE A 11 -0.82 5.93 23.67
CA PHE A 11 -2.17 5.50 24.05
C PHE A 11 -3.13 6.66 24.29
N ILE A 12 -4.38 6.48 23.87
CA ILE A 12 -5.50 7.35 24.24
C ILE A 12 -6.32 6.64 25.33
N ILE A 13 -6.59 7.35 26.42
CA ILE A 13 -7.50 6.88 27.47
C ILE A 13 -8.88 7.47 27.19
N SER A 14 -9.89 6.62 27.12
CA SER A 14 -11.26 7.04 26.83
C SER A 14 -12.28 6.31 27.70
N ARG A 15 -13.49 6.85 27.76
CA ARG A 15 -14.61 6.29 28.52
C ARG A 15 -15.83 6.08 27.63
N LEU A 16 -16.53 4.97 27.82
CA LEU A 16 -17.86 4.74 27.28
C LEU A 16 -18.76 4.25 28.42
N GLY A 17 -19.72 5.09 28.85
CA GLY A 17 -20.53 4.78 30.03
C GLY A 17 -19.65 4.64 31.29
N PRO A 18 -19.75 3.51 32.03
CA PRO A 18 -18.89 3.22 33.18
C PRO A 18 -17.51 2.68 32.80
N ASP A 19 -17.32 2.20 31.56
CA ASP A 19 -16.13 1.48 31.14
C ASP A 19 -15.02 2.42 30.67
N ILE A 20 -13.77 2.05 31.00
CA ILE A 20 -12.55 2.76 30.59
C ILE A 20 -11.78 1.91 29.58
N PHE A 21 -11.32 2.56 28.51
CA PHE A 21 -10.58 1.94 27.41
C PHE A 21 -9.21 2.59 27.28
N ILE A 22 -8.21 1.76 26.96
CA ILE A 22 -6.88 2.18 26.54
C ILE A 22 -6.76 1.81 25.06
N LEU A 23 -6.55 2.81 24.22
CA LEU A 23 -6.51 2.67 22.78
C LEU A 23 -5.08 2.91 22.30
N ASP A 24 -4.49 1.95 21.59
CA ASP A 24 -3.22 2.14 20.87
C ASP A 24 -3.46 3.09 19.68
N GLN A 25 -2.80 4.24 19.70
CA GLN A 25 -2.94 5.27 18.68
C GLN A 25 -2.46 4.78 17.31
N HIS A 26 -1.34 4.05 17.26
CA HIS A 26 -0.79 3.59 15.99
C HIS A 26 -1.73 2.60 15.32
N ALA A 27 -2.21 1.61 16.08
CA ALA A 27 -3.18 0.64 15.57
C ALA A 27 -4.51 1.31 15.15
N CYS A 28 -4.96 2.33 15.89
CA CYS A 28 -6.16 3.09 15.53
C CYS A 28 -5.98 3.88 14.23
N ASP A 29 -4.83 4.56 14.06
CA ASP A 29 -4.51 5.33 12.86
C ASP A 29 -4.36 4.43 11.64
N GLU A 30 -3.70 3.29 11.79
CA GLU A 30 -3.58 2.27 10.73
C GLU A 30 -4.96 1.72 10.35
N LYS A 31 -5.80 1.40 11.33
CA LYS A 31 -7.17 0.92 11.08
C LYS A 31 -8.00 1.96 10.33
N TYR A 32 -7.93 3.23 10.75
CA TYR A 32 -8.62 4.33 10.08
C TYR A 32 -8.12 4.51 8.63
N ASN A 33 -6.79 4.50 8.44
CA ASN A 33 -6.19 4.63 7.13
C ASN A 33 -6.54 3.46 6.21
N PHE A 34 -6.51 2.24 6.71
CA PHE A 34 -6.91 1.04 5.96
C PHE A 34 -8.35 1.15 5.46
N GLU A 35 -9.30 1.48 6.34
CA GLU A 35 -10.71 1.58 5.94
C GLU A 35 -10.97 2.74 4.98
N ARG A 36 -10.28 3.87 5.19
CA ARG A 36 -10.35 5.01 4.29
C ARG A 36 -9.84 4.63 2.90
N LEU A 37 -8.65 4.05 2.81
CA LEU A 37 -8.04 3.63 1.54
C LEU A 37 -8.87 2.55 0.86
N GLN A 38 -9.38 1.55 1.59
CA GLN A 38 -10.24 0.52 1.03
C GLN A 38 -11.50 1.09 0.36
N LYS A 39 -12.11 2.12 0.95
CA LYS A 39 -13.34 2.76 0.45
C LYS A 39 -13.08 3.75 -0.69
N SER A 40 -12.06 4.61 -0.54
CA SER A 40 -11.91 5.79 -1.41
C SER A 40 -10.68 5.77 -2.31
N ALA A 41 -9.71 4.88 -2.09
CA ALA A 41 -8.52 4.85 -2.94
C ALA A 41 -8.92 4.46 -4.37
N LYS A 42 -8.84 5.43 -5.26
CA LYS A 42 -8.65 5.23 -6.69
C LYS A 42 -7.17 5.42 -6.95
N VAL A 43 -6.43 4.32 -7.08
CA VAL A 43 -5.00 4.38 -7.39
C VAL A 43 -4.85 4.95 -8.79
N GLN A 44 -4.50 6.24 -8.89
CA GLN A 44 -4.21 6.87 -10.17
C GLN A 44 -2.89 6.32 -10.71
N THR A 45 -2.94 5.85 -11.94
CA THR A 45 -1.81 5.21 -12.60
C THR A 45 -0.96 6.26 -13.29
N GLN A 46 0.33 6.27 -13.00
CA GLN A 46 1.34 6.88 -13.87
C GLN A 46 2.30 5.79 -14.33
N MET A 47 2.43 5.60 -15.64
CA MET A 47 3.51 4.77 -16.16
C MET A 47 4.83 5.49 -15.89
N LEU A 48 5.78 4.78 -15.29
CA LEU A 48 7.15 5.26 -15.22
C LEU A 48 7.65 5.49 -16.64
N LEU A 49 8.00 6.74 -16.96
CA LEU A 49 8.63 7.04 -18.23
C LEU A 49 9.88 6.18 -18.36
N LYS A 50 9.95 5.49 -19.50
CA LYS A 50 11.12 4.78 -20.03
C LYS A 50 12.40 5.51 -19.64
N SER A 51 13.39 4.74 -19.14
CA SER A 51 14.67 5.21 -18.63
C SER A 51 15.19 6.48 -19.32
N VAL A 52 15.15 7.61 -18.62
CA VAL A 52 16.09 8.70 -18.90
C VAL A 52 17.28 8.45 -18.01
N ILE A 53 18.40 8.03 -18.61
CA ILE A 53 19.67 7.98 -17.90
C ILE A 53 20.08 9.44 -17.66
N LEU A 54 19.86 9.96 -16.46
CA LEU A 54 20.52 11.17 -15.99
C LEU A 54 21.80 10.74 -15.28
N PRO A 55 23.00 11.03 -15.83
CA PRO A 55 24.26 10.45 -15.39
C PRO A 55 24.77 10.94 -14.02
N LEU A 56 23.97 11.65 -13.22
CA LEU A 56 24.48 12.42 -12.07
C LEU A 56 23.69 12.30 -10.75
N CYS A 57 22.68 11.44 -10.62
CA CYS A 57 21.95 11.29 -9.35
C CYS A 57 22.03 9.86 -8.78
N PRO A 58 22.77 9.64 -7.67
CA PRO A 58 22.80 8.37 -6.94
C PRO A 58 21.46 7.95 -6.29
N ILE A 59 20.48 8.86 -6.29
CA ILE A 59 19.18 8.69 -5.64
C ILE A 59 18.06 8.40 -6.66
N THR A 60 18.40 8.27 -7.95
CA THR A 60 17.42 7.83 -8.95
C THR A 60 17.15 6.36 -8.67
N ARG A 61 16.08 6.07 -7.90
CA ARG A 61 15.55 4.71 -7.75
C ARG A 61 15.38 4.14 -9.15
N GLN A 62 16.28 3.25 -9.54
CA GLN A 62 16.20 2.53 -10.78
C GLN A 62 15.06 1.53 -10.64
N PHE A 63 13.85 1.98 -10.97
CA PHE A 63 12.69 1.10 -11.00
C PHE A 63 12.77 0.24 -12.26
N ARG A 64 13.32 -0.96 -12.09
CA ARG A 64 13.20 -2.02 -13.08
C ARG A 64 11.91 -2.81 -12.78
N PRO A 65 11.17 -3.26 -13.80
CA PRO A 65 10.15 -4.28 -13.59
C PRO A 65 10.76 -5.45 -12.81
N GLN A 66 10.05 -5.90 -11.79
CA GLN A 66 10.52 -6.97 -10.93
C GLN A 66 10.02 -8.28 -11.52
N PHE A 67 10.97 -9.14 -11.89
CA PHE A 67 10.65 -10.52 -12.25
C PHE A 67 10.22 -11.25 -10.97
N LEU A 68 9.03 -11.82 -11.00
CA LEU A 68 8.50 -12.65 -9.96
C LEU A 68 8.51 -14.10 -10.46
N ASP A 69 9.34 -14.90 -9.81
CA ASP A 69 9.37 -16.34 -9.99
C ASP A 69 8.29 -16.97 -9.09
N ILE A 70 7.16 -17.32 -9.69
CA ILE A 70 6.01 -17.93 -9.02
C ILE A 70 5.58 -19.20 -9.75
N GLY A 71 5.13 -20.19 -8.99
CA GLY A 71 4.59 -21.42 -9.55
C GLY A 71 3.20 -21.22 -10.18
N ALA A 72 2.79 -22.21 -10.97
CA ALA A 72 1.52 -22.20 -11.71
C ALA A 72 0.29 -21.96 -10.83
N LEU A 73 0.30 -22.43 -9.58
CA LEU A 73 -0.81 -22.23 -8.64
C LEU A 73 -0.93 -20.77 -8.19
N GLN A 74 0.19 -20.12 -7.86
CA GLN A 74 0.18 -18.70 -7.50
C GLN A 74 -0.21 -17.83 -8.71
N GLU A 75 0.25 -18.19 -9.91
CA GLU A 75 -0.13 -17.50 -11.14
C GLU A 75 -1.64 -17.61 -11.40
N ALA A 76 -2.23 -18.79 -11.22
CA ALA A 76 -3.67 -18.98 -11.36
C ALA A 76 -4.46 -18.09 -10.39
N HIS A 77 -4.08 -18.08 -9.10
CA HIS A 77 -4.71 -17.19 -8.11
C HIS A 77 -4.56 -15.71 -8.46
N LEU A 78 -3.42 -15.32 -9.03
CA LEU A 78 -3.17 -13.95 -9.46
C LEU A 78 -4.05 -13.57 -10.66
N ARG A 79 -4.19 -14.45 -11.64
CA ARG A 79 -5.08 -14.27 -12.80
C ARG A 79 -6.54 -14.13 -12.37
N ASP A 80 -7.00 -14.98 -11.45
CA ASP A 80 -8.37 -14.95 -10.93
C ASP A 80 -8.72 -13.65 -10.21
N ASN A 81 -7.72 -12.94 -9.68
CA ASN A 81 -7.88 -11.74 -8.87
C ASN A 81 -7.24 -10.49 -9.52
N LEU A 82 -6.96 -10.52 -10.83
CA LEU A 82 -6.21 -9.47 -11.52
C LEU A 82 -6.84 -8.08 -11.36
N ASN A 83 -8.18 -8.01 -11.36
CA ASN A 83 -8.94 -6.78 -11.12
C ASN A 83 -8.66 -6.14 -9.76
N ILE A 84 -8.44 -6.94 -8.70
CA ILE A 84 -8.11 -6.45 -7.36
C ILE A 84 -6.73 -5.81 -7.40
N PHE A 85 -5.76 -6.48 -8.01
CA PHE A 85 -4.41 -5.96 -8.13
C PHE A 85 -4.34 -4.69 -8.98
N LEU A 86 -5.01 -4.66 -10.13
CA LEU A 86 -5.09 -3.48 -11.00
C LEU A 86 -5.68 -2.28 -10.26
N ARG A 87 -6.75 -2.50 -9.48
CA ARG A 87 -7.38 -1.46 -8.64
C ARG A 87 -6.43 -0.95 -7.56
N ASN A 88 -5.54 -1.81 -7.05
CA ASN A 88 -4.52 -1.46 -6.06
C ASN A 88 -3.20 -0.93 -6.69
N GLY A 89 -3.16 -0.78 -8.02
CA GLY A 89 -2.01 -0.20 -8.71
C GLY A 89 -0.92 -1.20 -9.12
N PHE A 90 -1.20 -2.50 -9.10
CA PHE A 90 -0.27 -3.51 -9.62
C PHE A 90 -0.73 -3.94 -11.01
N ASP A 91 0.19 -3.90 -11.96
CA ASP A 91 -0.03 -4.39 -13.31
C ASP A 91 0.96 -5.53 -13.62
N PHE A 92 0.50 -6.52 -14.37
CA PHE A 92 1.22 -7.77 -14.57
C PHE A 92 1.28 -8.15 -16.04
N VAL A 93 2.48 -8.54 -16.47
CA VAL A 93 2.70 -9.10 -17.80
C VAL A 93 3.18 -10.54 -17.64
N PHE A 94 2.42 -11.47 -18.20
CA PHE A 94 2.68 -12.91 -18.12
C PHE A 94 3.55 -13.34 -19.31
N PHE A 95 4.60 -14.12 -19.03
CA PHE A 95 5.48 -14.74 -20.02
C PHE A 95 5.60 -16.23 -19.75
N ASP A 96 5.99 -17.01 -20.77
CA ASP A 96 6.14 -18.46 -20.66
C ASP A 96 7.20 -18.90 -19.62
N ASN A 97 8.11 -18.00 -19.23
CA ASN A 97 9.23 -18.28 -18.31
C ASN A 97 9.11 -17.55 -16.95
N GLY A 98 7.95 -16.97 -16.63
CA GLY A 98 7.72 -16.26 -15.36
C GLY A 98 6.89 -14.98 -15.50
N LEU A 99 6.73 -14.25 -14.40
CA LEU A 99 5.89 -13.05 -14.33
C LEU A 99 6.77 -11.79 -14.24
N ASN A 100 6.45 -10.73 -15.01
CA ASN A 100 6.92 -9.39 -14.66
C ASN A 100 5.84 -8.63 -13.92
N VAL A 101 6.24 -8.06 -12.78
CA VAL A 101 5.43 -7.16 -12.00
C VAL A 101 5.86 -5.74 -12.31
N HIS A 102 4.91 -4.93 -12.77
CA HIS A 102 5.05 -3.49 -12.82
C HIS A 102 4.34 -2.93 -11.59
N THR A 103 5.12 -2.59 -10.56
CA THR A 103 4.60 -1.87 -9.40
C THR A 103 4.43 -0.40 -9.77
N LYS A 104 3.23 0.15 -9.60
CA LYS A 104 3.04 1.60 -9.65
C LYS A 104 3.44 2.15 -8.29
N ASP A 105 4.36 3.11 -8.25
CA ASP A 105 4.56 3.85 -7.02
C ASP A 105 3.27 4.61 -6.69
N LEU A 106 2.76 4.36 -5.50
CA LEU A 106 1.81 5.25 -4.86
C LEU A 106 2.60 6.54 -4.58
N LEU A 107 2.49 7.55 -5.44
CA LEU A 107 2.78 8.92 -5.03
C LEU A 107 1.75 9.26 -3.96
N VAL A 108 2.01 8.82 -2.72
CA VAL A 108 1.39 9.38 -1.53
C VAL A 108 2.04 10.75 -1.32
N SER A 109 1.84 11.67 -2.27
CA SER A 109 2.11 13.07 -2.01
C SER A 109 1.05 13.53 -1.01
N GLY A 110 1.35 13.43 0.29
CA GLY A 110 0.57 14.07 1.34
C GLY A 110 0.07 13.19 2.48
N LEU A 111 0.79 12.14 2.90
CA LEU A 111 0.47 11.40 4.14
C LEU A 111 1.73 10.92 4.88
N ILE A 112 2.75 11.77 4.92
CA ILE A 112 3.77 11.80 5.97
C ILE A 112 3.85 13.25 6.45
#